data_AF-A0A4Q2YSB2-F1
#
_entry.id   AF-A0A4Q2YSB2-F1
#
_cell.length_a   1.000
_cell.length_b   1.000
_cell.length_c   1.000
_cell.angle_alpha   90.00
_cell.angle_beta   90.00
_cell.angle_gamma   90.00
#
_symmetry.space_group_name_H-M   'P 1'
#
loop_
_entity.id
_entity.type
_entity.pdbx_description
1 polymer ?
#
loop_
_entity_poly.entity_id
_entity_poly.type
_entity_poly.pdbx_seq_one_letter_code
_entity_poly.pdbx_strand_id
1 'polypeptide(L)'
;MLYWLAEWLGFPGALNLIRYLSFRSGAAVATALIIGLWIGPRFILMLRMRQGKGQPIREDGPQSHLAKKGTPTMGGLMILISLMISALLWMDLSNRFV
;
A
#
# COMPACT_ATOMS: atom_id res chain seq x y z
N MET A 1 -4.83 14.84 2.48
CA MET A 1 -4.16 16.09 2.02
C MET A 1 -4.81 16.72 0.79
N LEU A 2 -5.09 15.95 -0.27
CA LEU A 2 -5.71 16.46 -1.50
C LEU A 2 -7.11 17.06 -1.26
N TYR A 3 -7.84 16.55 -0.27
CA TYR A 3 -9.10 17.13 0.17
C TYR A 3 -8.95 18.59 0.61
N TRP A 4 -7.98 18.89 1.51
CA TRP A 4 -7.72 20.25 1.97
C TRP A 4 -7.23 21.18 0.86
N LEU A 5 -6.43 20.66 -0.07
CA LEU A 5 -6.00 21.44 -1.24
C LEU A 5 -7.20 21.82 -2.12
N ALA A 6 -8.08 20.85 -2.39
CA ALA A 6 -9.29 21.07 -3.18
C ALA A 6 -10.27 22.02 -2.48
N GLU A 7 -10.36 21.93 -1.15
CA GLU A 7 -11.15 22.84 -0.31
C GLU A 7 -10.62 24.27 -0.36
N TRP A 8 -9.31 24.46 -0.21
CA TRP A 8 -8.68 25.78 -0.29
C TRP A 8 -8.89 26.46 -1.64
N LEU A 9 -8.92 25.68 -2.73
CA LEU A 9 -9.21 26.17 -4.07
C LEU A 9 -10.71 26.41 -4.34
N GLY A 10 -11.59 26.01 -3.42
CA GLY A 10 -13.05 26.15 -3.58
C GLY A 10 -13.70 25.11 -4.50
N PHE A 11 -13.10 23.92 -4.64
CA PHE A 11 -13.59 22.81 -5.47
C PHE A 11 -13.94 23.16 -6.94
N PRO A 12 -13.08 23.86 -7.70
CA PRO A 12 -13.40 24.24 -9.07
C PRO A 12 -13.37 23.02 -10.01
N GLY A 13 -14.35 22.96 -10.92
CA GLY A 13 -14.40 21.97 -12.00
C GLY A 13 -14.24 20.52 -11.53
N ALA A 14 -13.22 19.83 -12.05
CA ALA A 14 -12.94 18.42 -11.72
C ALA A 14 -12.57 18.19 -10.25
N LEU A 15 -12.10 19.20 -9.52
CA LEU A 15 -11.81 19.07 -8.08
C LEU A 15 -13.07 18.85 -7.24
N ASN A 16 -14.25 19.18 -7.77
CA ASN A 16 -15.53 18.89 -7.10
C ASN A 16 -15.74 17.38 -6.86
N LEU A 17 -15.15 16.49 -7.67
CA LEU A 17 -15.21 15.05 -7.46
C LEU A 17 -14.58 14.62 -6.11
N ILE A 18 -13.61 15.38 -5.60
CA ILE A 18 -12.91 15.08 -4.34
C ILE A 18 -13.85 15.25 -3.13
N ARG A 19 -14.96 15.98 -3.26
CA ARG A 19 -15.96 16.10 -2.17
C ARG A 19 -16.60 14.75 -1.84
N TYR A 20 -16.81 13.91 -2.85
CA TYR A 20 -17.51 12.63 -2.69
C TYR A 20 -16.62 11.60 -1.99
N LEU A 21 -17.14 11.01 -0.91
CA LEU A 21 -16.43 9.97 -0.17
C LEU A 21 -16.18 8.74 -1.05
N SER A 22 -17.15 8.33 -1.86
CA SER A 22 -17.01 7.19 -2.78
C SER A 22 -15.85 7.37 -3.76
N PHE A 23 -15.71 8.57 -4.33
CA PHE A 23 -14.60 8.90 -5.22
C PHE A 23 -13.25 8.82 -4.50
N ARG A 24 -13.14 9.47 -3.32
CA ARG A 24 -11.92 9.45 -2.52
C ARG A 24 -11.53 8.03 -2.09
N SER A 25 -12.50 7.21 -1.68
CA SER A 25 -12.26 5.81 -1.30
C SER A 25 -11.76 4.98 -2.49
N GLY A 26 -12.39 5.12 -3.66
CA GLY A 26 -11.95 4.44 -4.87
C GLY A 26 -10.56 4.89 -5.31
N ALA A 27 -10.30 6.19 -5.29
CA ALA A 27 -8.99 6.77 -5.62
C ALA A 27 -7.90 6.33 -4.63
N ALA A 28 -8.22 6.22 -3.33
CA ALA A 28 -7.30 5.70 -2.32
C ALA A 28 -6.92 4.24 -2.58
N VAL A 29 -7.90 3.38 -2.90
CA VAL A 29 -7.63 1.97 -3.25
C VAL A 29 -6.75 1.88 -4.49
N ALA A 30 -7.10 2.62 -5.55
CA ALA A 30 -6.33 2.62 -6.80
C ALA A 30 -4.89 3.11 -6.59
N THR A 31 -4.71 4.22 -5.86
CA THR A 31 -3.37 4.76 -5.58
C THR A 31 -2.54 3.85 -4.68
N ALA A 32 -3.13 3.21 -3.66
CA ALA A 32 -2.42 2.23 -2.84
C ALA A 32 -1.95 1.02 -3.67
N LEU A 33 -2.80 0.53 -4.58
CA LEU A 33 -2.44 -0.55 -5.49
C LEU A 33 -1.28 -0.16 -6.42
N ILE A 34 -1.37 1.02 -7.04
CA ILE A 34 -0.32 1.54 -7.94
C ILE A 34 1.00 1.68 -7.20
N ILE A 35 1.00 2.25 -6.00
CA ILE A 35 2.20 2.38 -5.17
C ILE A 35 2.78 0.99 -4.86
N GLY A 36 1.95 0.05 -4.40
CA GLY A 36 2.38 -1.30 -4.05
C GLY A 36 3.00 -2.06 -5.23
N LEU A 37 2.39 -1.99 -6.41
CA LEU A 37 2.92 -2.60 -7.63
C LEU A 37 4.23 -1.94 -8.08
N TRP A 38 4.34 -0.62 -7.94
CA TRP A 38 5.53 0.12 -8.35
C TRP A 38 6.73 -0.14 -7.43
N ILE A 39 6.52 -0.18 -6.12
CA ILE A 39 7.58 -0.44 -5.14
C ILE A 39 7.92 -1.93 -5.02
N GLY A 40 6.99 -2.82 -5.41
CA GLY A 40 7.04 -4.26 -5.16
C GLY A 40 8.35 -4.93 -5.54
N PRO A 41 8.83 -4.84 -6.80
CA PRO A 41 10.07 -5.51 -7.21
C PRO A 41 11.29 -5.09 -6.39
N ARG A 42 11.42 -3.78 -6.12
CA ARG A 42 12.54 -3.24 -5.32
C ARG A 42 12.43 -3.67 -3.85
N PHE A 43 11.22 -3.65 -3.31
CA PHE A 43 10.98 -4.04 -1.92
C PHE A 43 11.25 -5.52 -1.68
N ILE A 44 10.83 -6.40 -2.61
CA ILE A 44 11.11 -7.84 -2.56
C ILE A 44 12.61 -8.11 -2.63
N LEU A 45 13.35 -7.44 -3.53
CA LEU A 45 14.81 -7.57 -3.62
C LEU A 45 15.50 -7.12 -2.33
N MET A 46 15.10 -5.97 -1.78
CA MET A 46 15.62 -5.46 -0.51
C MET A 46 15.38 -6.46 0.64
N LEU A 47 14.17 -7.04 0.73
CA LEU A 47 13.87 -8.02 1.77
C LEU A 47 14.67 -9.30 1.59
N ARG A 48 14.83 -9.80 0.36
CA ARG A 48 15.67 -10.97 0.07
C ARG A 48 17.12 -10.73 0.52
N MET A 49 17.67 -9.55 0.25
CA MET A 49 19.03 -9.20 0.68
C MET A 49 19.16 -9.12 2.21
N ARG A 50 18.15 -8.57 2.91
CA ARG A 50 18.18 -8.40 4.37
C ARG A 50 17.87 -9.67 5.16
N GLN A 51 16.98 -10.51 4.66
CA GLN A 51 16.55 -11.76 5.32
C GLN A 51 17.39 -12.98 4.88
N GLY A 52 18.21 -12.83 3.84
CA GLY A 52 19.09 -13.89 3.36
C GLY A 52 18.32 -15.11 2.84
N LYS A 53 18.34 -16.22 3.59
CA LYS A 53 17.74 -17.51 3.20
C LYS A 53 16.21 -17.57 3.34
N GLY A 54 15.58 -16.49 3.80
CA GLY A 54 14.12 -16.43 4.04
C GLY A 54 13.70 -17.20 5.29
N GLN A 55 12.44 -17.61 5.37
CA GLN A 55 11.94 -18.40 6.51
C GLN A 55 12.59 -19.81 6.52
N PRO A 56 13.05 -20.30 7.69
CA PRO A 56 13.51 -21.68 7.82
C PRO A 56 12.33 -22.63 7.56
N ILE A 57 12.45 -23.41 6.48
CA ILE A 57 11.44 -24.40 6.09
C ILE A 57 11.75 -25.71 6.80
N ARG A 58 10.73 -26.30 7.42
CA ARG A 58 10.75 -27.61 8.04
C ARG A 58 10.96 -28.71 6.99
N GLU A 59 11.94 -29.57 7.20
CA GLU A 59 12.31 -30.66 6.28
C GLU A 59 11.32 -31.85 6.36
N ASP A 60 10.54 -31.94 7.44
CA ASP A 60 9.46 -32.91 7.70
C ASP A 60 8.13 -32.57 7.00
N GLY A 61 8.06 -31.46 6.27
CA GLY A 61 6.87 -31.01 5.56
C GLY A 61 6.69 -31.61 4.16
N PRO A 62 5.55 -31.33 3.48
CA PRO A 62 5.34 -31.77 2.11
C PRO A 62 6.40 -31.15 1.17
N GLN A 63 6.93 -31.94 0.22
CA GLN A 63 7.99 -31.49 -0.70
C GLN A 63 7.63 -30.22 -1.49
N SER A 64 6.34 -30.00 -1.76
CA SER A 64 5.85 -28.77 -2.41
C SER A 64 6.16 -27.48 -1.63
N HIS A 65 6.37 -27.56 -0.31
CA HIS A 65 6.76 -26.41 0.50
C HIS A 65 8.23 -26.05 0.33
N LEU A 66 9.11 -27.01 0.02
CA LEU A 66 10.53 -26.75 -0.22
C LEU A 66 10.74 -25.84 -1.44
N ALA A 67 9.82 -25.83 -2.41
CA ALA A 67 9.86 -24.93 -3.56
C ALA A 67 9.74 -23.43 -3.19
N LYS A 68 9.23 -23.11 -1.99
CA LYS A 68 9.10 -21.73 -1.50
C LYS A 68 10.36 -21.19 -0.81
N LYS A 69 11.41 -22.02 -0.66
CA LYS A 69 12.69 -21.67 -0.03
C LYS A 69 13.31 -20.45 -0.70
N GLY A 70 13.71 -19.44 0.08
CA GLY A 70 14.26 -18.19 -0.43
C GLY A 70 13.24 -17.12 -0.85
N THR A 71 11.94 -17.36 -0.64
CA THR A 71 10.93 -16.29 -0.72
C THR A 71 11.00 -15.44 0.56
N PRO A 72 11.22 -14.12 0.47
CA PRO A 72 11.26 -13.26 1.65
C PRO A 72 9.88 -13.17 2.33
N THR A 73 9.89 -13.02 3.64
CA THR A 73 8.69 -12.73 4.45
C THR A 73 8.53 -11.21 4.65
N MET A 74 7.42 -10.74 5.22
CA MET A 74 7.06 -9.32 5.45
C MET A 74 6.46 -8.56 4.26
N GLY A 75 5.78 -9.23 3.33
CA GLY A 75 5.00 -8.55 2.29
C GLY A 75 3.91 -7.62 2.85
N GLY A 76 3.39 -7.89 4.05
CA GLY A 76 2.42 -7.02 4.73
C GLY A 76 2.95 -5.60 5.00
N LEU A 77 4.26 -5.42 5.22
CA LEU A 77 4.84 -4.10 5.43
C LEU A 77 4.71 -3.22 4.17
N MET A 78 4.89 -3.81 2.98
CA MET A 78 4.68 -3.12 1.70
C MET A 78 3.24 -2.64 1.55
N ILE A 79 2.28 -3.49 1.95
CA ILE A 79 0.85 -3.17 1.91
C ILE A 79 0.56 -2.00 2.86
N LEU A 80 1.04 -2.06 4.11
CA LEU A 80 0.84 -1.00 5.10
C LEU A 80 1.44 0.33 4.66
N ILE A 81 2.65 0.34 4.11
CA ILE A 81 3.29 1.55 3.59
C ILE A 81 2.45 2.17 2.46
N SER A 82 2.03 1.34 1.49
CA SER A 82 1.25 1.81 0.35
C SER A 82 -0.12 2.34 0.76
N LEU A 83 -0.78 1.64 1.69
CA LEU A 83 -2.04 2.04 2.29
C LEU A 83 -1.90 3.36 3.04
N MET A 84 -0.88 3.51 3.88
CA MET A 84 -0.66 4.72 4.69
C MET A 84 -0.40 5.94 3.82
N ILE A 85 0.46 5.84 2.81
CA ILE A 85 0.73 6.94 1.88
C ILE A 85 -0.56 7.35 1.15
N SER A 86 -1.33 6.37 0.65
CA SER A 86 -2.60 6.64 -0.02
C SER A 86 -3.64 7.27 0.90
N ALA A 87 -3.79 6.74 2.11
CA ALA A 87 -4.70 7.26 3.12
C ALA A 87 -4.39 8.73 3.45
N LEU A 88 -3.13 9.05 3.74
CA LEU A 88 -2.70 10.43 4.00
C LEU A 88 -2.97 11.38 2.82
N LEU A 89 -2.85 10.86 1.59
CA LEU A 89 -3.12 11.64 0.38
C LEU A 89 -4.62 12.00 0.26
N TRP A 90 -5.52 11.03 0.41
CA TRP A 90 -6.94 11.18 0.08
C TRP A 90 -7.88 11.46 1.27
N MET A 91 -7.51 11.07 2.48
CA MET A 91 -8.36 11.28 3.66
C MET A 91 -8.46 12.75 4.06
N ASP A 92 -9.57 13.04 4.74
CA ASP A 92 -9.75 14.26 5.49
C ASP A 92 -9.30 14.01 6.94
N LEU A 93 -8.15 14.58 7.30
CA LEU A 93 -7.52 14.38 8.61
C LEU A 93 -8.20 15.21 9.72
N SER A 94 -9.15 16.08 9.37
CA SER A 94 -9.98 16.80 10.35
C SER A 94 -11.10 15.91 10.91
N ASN A 95 -11.41 14.80 10.24
CA ASN A 95 -12.46 13.88 10.64
C ASN A 95 -11.97 12.97 11.77
N ARG A 96 -12.61 13.07 12.95
CA ARG A 96 -12.24 12.28 14.15
C ARG A 96 -12.53 10.79 14.06
N PHE A 97 -13.33 10.35 13.08
CA PHE A 97 -13.66 8.94 12.86
C PHE A 97 -12.62 8.22 12.01
N VAL A 98 -11.58 8.93 11.58
CA VAL A 98 -10.44 8.45 10.81
C VAL A 98 -9.19 8.69 11.64
#